data_AF-P02856-F1
#
_entry.id   AF-P02856-F1
#
_cell.length_a   1.000
_cell.length_b   1.000
_cell.length_c   1.000
_cell.angle_alpha   90.00
_cell.angle_beta   90.00
_cell.angle_gamma   90.00
#
_symmetry.space_group_name_H-M   'P 1'
#
loop_
_entity.id
_entity.type
_entity.pdbx_description
1 polymer ?
#
loop_
_entity_poly.entity_id
_entity_poly.type
_entity_poly.pdbx_seq_one_letter_code
_entity_poly.pdbx_strand_id
1 'polypeptide(L)'
;DRRQELSNENVLVKVSRRQLEELSKNAKSSSRRSVSSESGPFNLRSEDPLYSNNSGKFFELTPEKNQQLQDLDLFVNSVDLKEGSLLLPNYNSRALLVLVLVVNEGKGDFELVGQRNENQGKEN
;
A
#
# COMPACT_ATOMS: atom_id res chain seq x y z
N ASP A 1 1.24 -33.14 -35.67
CA ASP A 1 1.52 -32.06 -34.69
C ASP A 1 0.29 -31.27 -34.33
N ARG A 2 -0.24 -31.48 -33.11
CA ARG A 2 -1.47 -30.82 -32.63
C ARG A 2 -1.27 -30.20 -31.25
N ARG A 3 -0.04 -29.74 -30.95
CA ARG A 3 0.23 -28.82 -29.84
C ARG A 3 -0.09 -27.42 -30.35
N GLN A 4 -1.38 -27.13 -30.36
CA GLN A 4 -1.95 -25.81 -30.62
C GLN A 4 -1.24 -24.78 -29.73
N GLU A 5 -0.48 -23.88 -30.37
CA GLU A 5 -0.85 -22.46 -30.42
C GLU A 5 -1.58 -21.96 -29.16
N LEU A 6 -0.85 -21.91 -28.04
CA LEU A 6 -1.24 -21.05 -26.93
C LEU A 6 -0.98 -19.62 -27.41
N SER A 7 -2.03 -18.94 -27.84
CA SER A 7 -1.94 -17.54 -28.22
C SER A 7 -1.36 -16.75 -27.05
N ASN A 8 -0.24 -16.08 -27.29
CA ASN A 8 0.40 -15.13 -26.37
C ASN A 8 -0.45 -13.86 -26.14
N GLU A 9 -1.75 -13.90 -26.40
CA GLU A 9 -2.57 -12.70 -26.50
C GLU A 9 -3.13 -12.22 -25.16
N ASN A 10 -3.06 -13.01 -24.07
CA ASN A 10 -3.63 -12.60 -22.79
C ASN A 10 -2.74 -12.94 -21.59
N VAL A 11 -2.18 -11.91 -20.93
CA VAL A 11 -1.41 -12.02 -19.68
C VAL A 11 -2.30 -12.52 -18.51
N LEU A 12 -3.61 -12.32 -18.61
CA LEU A 12 -4.62 -12.78 -17.66
C LEU A 12 -5.55 -13.80 -18.35
N VAL A 13 -5.57 -15.04 -17.84
CA VAL A 13 -6.37 -16.14 -18.41
C VAL A 13 -7.35 -16.70 -17.39
N LYS A 14 -8.49 -17.19 -17.88
CA LYS A 14 -9.48 -17.86 -17.05
C LYS A 14 -8.99 -19.27 -16.69
N VAL A 15 -9.14 -19.65 -15.41
CA VAL A 15 -8.76 -20.97 -14.89
C VAL A 15 -9.96 -21.70 -14.29
N SER A 16 -9.94 -23.03 -14.31
CA SER A 16 -10.95 -23.86 -13.63
C SER A 16 -10.71 -23.90 -12.11
N ARG A 17 -11.77 -24.22 -11.35
CA ARG A 17 -11.70 -24.33 -9.88
C ARG A 17 -10.64 -25.33 -9.41
N ARG A 18 -10.55 -26.50 -10.06
CA ARG A 18 -9.53 -27.52 -9.73
C ARG A 18 -8.11 -27.00 -9.95
N GLN A 19 -7.86 -26.30 -11.06
CA GLN A 19 -6.55 -25.69 -11.31
C GLN A 19 -6.20 -24.65 -10.24
N LEU A 20 -7.17 -23.83 -9.83
CA LEU A 20 -6.97 -22.84 -8.77
C LEU A 20 -6.67 -23.51 -7.42
N GLU A 21 -7.38 -24.59 -7.08
CA GLU A 21 -7.13 -25.38 -5.86
C GLU A 21 -5.70 -25.95 -5.87
N GLU A 22 -5.25 -26.57 -6.97
CA GLU A 22 -3.88 -27.09 -7.09
C GLU A 22 -2.81 -26.00 -6.98
N LEU A 23 -3.02 -24.84 -7.61
CA LEU A 23 -2.07 -23.72 -7.53
C LEU A 23 -2.01 -23.11 -6.12
N SER A 24 -3.14 -23.11 -5.40
CA SER A 24 -3.24 -22.49 -4.07
C SER A 24 -2.57 -23.29 -2.95
N LYS A 25 -2.36 -24.60 -3.12
CA LYS A 25 -1.84 -25.51 -2.07
C LYS A 25 -0.51 -25.08 -1.46
N ASN A 26 0.38 -24.50 -2.26
CA ASN A 26 1.72 -24.09 -1.82
C ASN A 26 1.85 -22.57 -1.63
N ALA A 27 0.73 -21.83 -1.67
CA ALA A 27 0.75 -20.39 -1.48
C ALA A 27 1.08 -20.04 -0.02
N LYS A 28 1.86 -18.97 0.17
CA LYS A 28 2.15 -18.39 1.50
C LYS A 28 1.24 -17.19 1.74
N SER A 29 0.63 -17.13 2.92
CA SER A 29 -0.21 -16.01 3.34
C SER A 29 0.46 -15.17 4.42
N SER A 30 0.05 -13.90 4.52
CA SER A 30 0.50 -13.04 5.61
C SER A 30 -0.02 -13.54 6.96
N SER A 31 0.77 -13.39 8.00
CA SER A 31 0.36 -13.60 9.40
C SER A 31 0.97 -12.50 10.27
N ARG A 32 0.53 -12.36 11.52
CA ARG A 32 1.20 -11.42 12.45
C ARG A 32 2.72 -11.64 12.56
N ARG A 33 3.19 -12.88 12.43
CA ARG A 33 4.62 -13.20 12.45
C ARG A 33 5.36 -12.84 11.17
N SER A 34 4.66 -12.54 10.07
CA SER A 34 5.30 -12.19 8.80
C SER A 34 5.61 -10.71 8.64
N VAL A 35 5.28 -9.87 9.63
CA VAL A 35 5.60 -8.43 9.61
C VAL A 35 7.10 -8.20 9.54
N SER A 36 7.90 -9.03 10.21
CA SER A 36 9.38 -8.98 10.16
C SER A 36 9.96 -9.94 9.11
N SER A 37 9.16 -10.43 8.16
CA SER A 37 9.64 -11.37 7.14
C SER A 37 10.45 -10.65 6.07
N GLU A 38 11.56 -11.25 5.66
CA GLU A 38 12.41 -10.75 4.57
C GLU A 38 11.77 -10.92 3.18
N SER A 39 10.88 -11.91 2.98
CA SER A 39 10.34 -12.24 1.64
C SER A 39 8.85 -12.54 1.61
N GLY A 40 8.20 -12.70 2.78
CA GLY A 40 6.77 -12.97 2.87
C GLY A 40 5.92 -11.71 2.71
N PRO A 41 4.63 -11.87 2.37
CA PRO A 41 3.70 -10.75 2.41
C PRO A 41 3.46 -10.31 3.86
N PHE A 42 3.30 -9.00 4.05
CA PHE A 42 2.87 -8.39 5.32
C PHE A 42 1.45 -7.84 5.19
N ASN A 43 0.77 -7.65 6.32
CA ASN A 43 -0.55 -7.04 6.37
C ASN A 43 -0.49 -5.81 7.29
N LEU A 44 -0.73 -4.61 6.76
CA LEU A 44 -0.74 -3.37 7.54
C LEU A 44 -1.74 -3.39 8.70
N ARG A 45 -2.84 -4.13 8.57
CA ARG A 45 -3.89 -4.25 9.59
C ARG A 45 -3.67 -5.41 10.56
N SER A 46 -2.56 -6.14 10.47
CA SER A 46 -2.26 -7.19 11.46
C SER A 46 -1.74 -6.64 12.79
N GLU A 47 -1.14 -5.44 12.73
CA GLU A 47 -0.66 -4.66 13.87
C GLU A 47 -1.71 -3.64 14.33
N ASP A 48 -1.57 -3.18 15.57
CA ASP A 48 -2.41 -2.10 16.10
C ASP A 48 -2.12 -0.78 15.38
N PRO A 49 -3.15 0.04 15.11
CA PRO A 49 -2.96 1.34 14.49
C PRO A 49 -2.12 2.27 15.38
N LEU A 50 -1.28 3.10 14.75
CA LEU A 50 -0.48 4.12 15.43
C LEU A 50 -1.38 5.16 16.11
N TYR A 51 -2.44 5.58 15.43
CA TYR A 51 -3.46 6.46 15.98
C TYR A 51 -4.84 5.84 15.80
N SER A 52 -5.67 5.88 16.84
CA SER A 52 -7.02 5.32 16.80
C SER A 52 -7.95 6.18 17.64
N ASN A 53 -9.04 6.65 17.04
CA ASN A 53 -10.09 7.39 17.73
C ASN A 53 -11.46 7.08 17.11
N ASN A 54 -12.50 7.75 17.61
CA ASN A 54 -13.87 7.54 17.14
C ASN A 54 -14.10 7.98 15.68
N SER A 55 -13.21 8.78 15.10
CA SER A 55 -13.30 9.33 13.76
C SER A 55 -12.45 8.56 12.73
N GLY A 56 -11.48 7.76 13.17
CA GLY A 56 -10.63 7.01 12.26
C GLY A 56 -9.50 6.23 12.90
N LYS A 57 -8.76 5.50 12.05
CA LYS A 57 -7.57 4.71 12.40
C LYS A 57 -6.46 4.98 11.40
N PHE A 58 -5.24 5.08 11.91
CA PHE A 58 -4.03 5.29 11.12
C PHE A 58 -3.10 4.11 11.34
N PHE A 59 -2.90 3.28 10.32
CA PHE A 59 -1.97 2.15 10.34
C PHE A 59 -0.68 2.56 9.65
N GLU A 60 0.46 2.18 10.24
CA GLU A 60 1.77 2.49 9.69
C GLU A 60 2.73 1.33 9.90
N LEU A 61 3.44 0.99 8.83
CA LEU A 61 4.56 0.07 8.84
C LEU A 61 5.81 0.82 8.35
N THR A 62 6.75 1.00 9.27
CA THR A 62 7.99 1.74 9.04
C THR A 62 9.13 0.77 8.67
N PRO A 63 10.21 1.26 8.04
CA PRO A 63 11.32 0.41 7.63
C PRO A 63 12.01 -0.30 8.82
N GLU A 64 11.96 0.24 10.03
CA GLU A 64 12.55 -0.40 11.21
C GLU A 64 11.79 -1.67 11.66
N LYS A 65 10.55 -1.83 11.19
CA LYS A 65 9.69 -2.98 11.55
C LYS A 65 9.65 -4.07 10.49
N ASN A 66 10.07 -3.78 9.27
CA ASN A 66 9.99 -4.70 8.15
C ASN A 66 11.22 -4.56 7.23
N GLN A 67 11.96 -5.67 7.09
CA GLN A 67 13.22 -5.71 6.32
C GLN A 67 13.03 -5.32 4.84
N GLN A 68 11.92 -5.71 4.21
CA GLN A 68 11.65 -5.38 2.80
C GLN A 68 11.49 -3.88 2.58
N LEU A 69 10.91 -3.19 3.57
CA LEU A 69 10.77 -1.74 3.55
C LEU A 69 12.08 -1.02 3.89
N GLN A 70 12.90 -1.63 4.74
CA GLN A 70 14.22 -1.10 5.09
C GLN A 70 15.15 -1.01 3.87
N ASP A 71 15.17 -2.04 3.04
CA ASP A 71 16.05 -2.10 1.86
C ASP A 71 15.74 -1.00 0.83
N LEU A 72 14.50 -0.50 0.82
CA LEU A 72 14.02 0.54 -0.08
C LEU A 72 13.96 1.93 0.59
N ASP A 73 14.22 2.03 1.89
CA ASP A 73 13.98 3.21 2.74
C ASP A 73 12.56 3.77 2.57
N LEU A 74 11.57 2.87 2.61
CA LEU A 74 10.15 3.20 2.46
C LEU A 74 9.38 2.95 3.74
N PHE A 75 8.29 3.68 3.91
CA PHE A 75 7.24 3.35 4.88
C PHE A 75 5.92 3.24 4.14
N VAL A 76 5.00 2.45 4.67
CA VAL A 76 3.66 2.28 4.11
C VAL A 76 2.64 2.57 5.19
N ASN A 77 1.62 3.36 4.85
CA ASN A 77 0.53 3.68 5.74
C ASN A 77 -0.84 3.45 5.09
N SER A 78 -1.84 3.20 5.93
CA SER A 78 -3.24 3.06 5.52
C SER A 78 -4.10 3.80 6.53
N VAL A 79 -4.98 4.66 6.04
CA VAL A 79 -5.81 5.52 6.87
C VAL A 79 -7.27 5.20 6.61
N ASP A 80 -8.00 4.88 7.67
CA ASP A 80 -9.44 4.68 7.66
C ASP A 80 -10.09 5.90 8.34
N LEU A 81 -10.87 6.69 7.62
CA LEU A 81 -11.63 7.83 8.15
C LEU A 81 -13.13 7.56 8.00
N LYS A 82 -13.90 7.90 9.03
CA LYS A 82 -15.38 7.87 8.92
C LYS A 82 -15.88 9.07 8.14
N GLU A 83 -17.09 8.94 7.60
CA GLU A 83 -17.79 10.06 6.97
C GLU A 83 -17.85 11.28 7.91
N GLY A 84 -17.63 12.47 7.36
CA GLY A 84 -17.56 13.73 8.11
C GLY A 84 -16.32 13.90 8.98
N SER A 85 -15.36 12.98 8.92
CA SER A 85 -14.09 13.08 9.67
C SER A 85 -12.99 13.76 8.86
N LEU A 86 -12.03 14.31 9.58
CA LEU A 86 -10.87 14.99 9.03
C LEU A 86 -9.60 14.42 9.67
N LEU A 87 -8.59 14.13 8.84
CA LEU A 87 -7.23 13.98 9.34
C LEU A 87 -6.67 15.38 9.60
N LEU A 88 -6.37 15.69 10.86
CA LEU A 88 -5.92 17.03 11.23
C LEU A 88 -4.67 17.44 10.43
N PRO A 89 -4.55 18.73 10.06
CA PRO A 89 -3.38 19.24 9.35
C PRO A 89 -2.09 18.82 10.04
N ASN A 90 -1.25 18.12 9.29
CA ASN A 90 0.04 17.63 9.75
C ASN A 90 1.05 17.68 8.60
N TYR A 91 2.32 17.49 8.94
CA TYR A 91 3.39 17.40 7.97
C TYR A 91 4.35 16.28 8.37
N ASN A 92 4.90 15.60 7.36
CA ASN A 92 5.98 14.64 7.58
C ASN A 92 7.29 15.40 7.75
N SER A 93 8.09 15.01 8.74
CA SER A 93 9.33 15.71 9.09
C SER A 93 10.42 15.58 8.02
N ARG A 94 10.56 14.39 7.41
CA ARG A 94 11.63 14.07 6.45
C ARG A 94 11.15 13.26 5.24
N ALA A 95 10.02 12.56 5.38
CA ALA A 95 9.61 11.58 4.39
C ALA A 95 8.73 12.22 3.30
N LEU A 96 9.09 12.00 2.04
CA LEU A 96 8.23 12.34 0.90
C LEU A 96 7.19 11.23 0.73
N LEU A 97 5.92 11.60 0.84
CA LEU A 97 4.83 10.64 0.77
C LEU A 97 4.18 10.67 -0.62
N VAL A 98 4.19 9.52 -1.29
CA VAL A 98 3.40 9.30 -2.51
C VAL A 98 2.04 8.79 -2.09
N LEU A 99 1.04 9.68 -2.13
CA LEU A 99 -0.31 9.38 -1.69
C LEU A 99 -1.06 8.62 -2.80
N VAL A 100 -1.15 7.30 -2.67
CA VAL A 100 -2.03 6.49 -3.52
C VAL A 100 -3.39 6.42 -2.84
N LEU A 101 -4.30 7.32 -3.24
CA LEU A 101 -5.66 7.32 -2.74
C LEU A 101 -6.45 6.19 -3.43
N VAL A 102 -6.44 5.00 -2.82
CA VAL A 102 -7.36 3.93 -3.19
C VAL A 102 -8.64 4.14 -2.40
N VAL A 103 -9.59 4.85 -2.99
CA VAL A 103 -10.93 4.96 -2.43
C VAL A 103 -11.66 3.66 -2.68
N ASN A 104 -11.60 2.73 -1.72
CA ASN A 104 -12.41 1.50 -1.78
C ASN A 104 -13.90 1.87 -1.75
N GLU A 105 -14.30 2.73 -0.81
CA GLU A 105 -15.64 3.27 -0.67
C GLU A 105 -15.55 4.71 -0.13
N GLY A 106 -16.20 5.67 -0.79
CA GLY A 106 -16.32 7.05 -0.30
C GLY A 106 -15.82 8.13 -1.27
N LYS A 107 -15.59 9.32 -0.73
CA LYS A 107 -14.95 10.48 -1.36
C LYS A 107 -14.11 11.19 -0.30
N GLY A 108 -13.03 11.82 -0.71
CA GLY A 108 -12.19 12.60 0.20
C GLY A 108 -11.56 13.76 -0.54
N ASP A 109 -11.48 14.89 0.14
CA ASP A 109 -10.75 16.08 -0.32
C ASP A 109 -9.46 16.19 0.48
N PHE A 110 -8.42 16.77 -0.13
CA PHE A 110 -7.16 17.04 0.54
C PHE A 110 -6.65 18.43 0.16
N GLU A 111 -6.05 19.10 1.12
CA GLU A 111 -5.37 20.38 0.93
C GLU A 111 -3.89 20.21 1.25
N LEU A 112 -3.03 20.79 0.42
CA LEU A 112 -1.58 20.71 0.58
C LEU A 112 -1.00 22.12 0.51
N VAL A 113 -0.24 22.48 1.54
CA VAL A 113 0.39 23.80 1.65
C VAL A 113 1.88 23.66 1.32
N GLY A 114 2.36 24.49 0.40
CA GLY A 114 3.77 24.54 0.03
C GLY A 114 4.21 25.97 -0.26
N GLN A 115 5.47 26.28 0.06
CA GLN A 115 6.06 27.56 -0.33
C GLN A 115 6.42 27.50 -1.81
N ARG A 116 5.94 28.47 -2.59
CA ARG A 116 6.29 28.57 -4.00
C ARG A 116 7.73 29.08 -4.11
N ASN A 117 8.63 28.25 -4.61
CA ASN A 117 10.00 28.68 -4.85
C ASN A 117 10.04 29.63 -6.05
N GLU A 118 10.22 30.92 -5.79
CA GLU A 118 10.32 31.98 -6.81
C GLU A 118 11.54 31.83 -7.74
N ASN A 119 12.44 30.88 -7.45
CA ASN A 119 13.70 30.70 -8.17
C ASN A 119 13.66 29.70 -9.34
N GLN A 120 12.52 29.12 -9.70
CA GLN A 120 12.43 28.21 -10.87
C GLN A 120 12.31 28.93 -12.24
N GLY A 121 12.68 30.22 -12.31
CA GLY A 121 12.63 31.02 -13.54
C GLY A 121 13.93 31.75 -13.90
N LYS A 122 15.07 31.40 -13.28
CA LYS A 122 16.39 31.97 -13.62
C LYS A 122 17.35 30.88 -14.08
N GLU A 123 17.02 30.22 -15.17
CA GLU A 123 18.05 29.68 -16.06
C GLU A 123 18.27 30.74 -17.15
N ASN A 124 19.40 31.44 -17.04
CA ASN A 124 20.04 32.18 -18.14
C ASN A 124 21.20 31.33 -18.66
#